data_AF-A0A1G4BEF4-F1
#
_entry.id   AF-A0A1G4BEF4-F1
#
_cell.length_a   1.000
_cell.length_b   1.000
_cell.length_c   1.000
_cell.angle_alpha   90.00
_cell.angle_beta   90.00
_cell.angle_gamma   90.00
#
_symmetry.space_group_name_H-M   'P 1'
#
loop_
_entity.id
_entity.type
_entity.pdbx_description
1 polymer ?
#
loop_
_entity_poly.entity_id
_entity_poly.type
_entity_poly.pdbx_seq_one_letter_code
_entity_poly.pdbx_strand_id
1 'polypeptide(L)'
;MADLQNRLQEASKEELSQVLVAVCGHATTRDHVESVLDYLDDKKKTATEAATNRRTRRQSTRASSEASQGSNQAVPKTVKRTIKMCKLCEKPYIEKENLSKSCFSHPGHWLLECEKDDHVWFEDLDKATEEFTSNPHALRIMSCCNAEKGFSKGCVNGKHVAMVVEAQSEASKSAEESSSDN
;
A
#
# COMPACT_ATOMS: atom_id res chain seq x y z
N MET A 1 -14.45 -3.21 10.73
CA MET A 1 -13.37 -3.63 9.81
C MET A 1 -13.61 -5.04 9.24
N ALA A 2 -13.84 -6.06 10.08
CA ALA A 2 -14.09 -7.44 9.59
C ALA A 2 -15.30 -7.56 8.63
N ASP A 3 -16.43 -6.91 8.96
CA ASP A 3 -17.63 -6.90 8.11
C ASP A 3 -17.38 -6.27 6.72
N LEU A 4 -16.71 -5.11 6.69
CA LEU A 4 -16.34 -4.42 5.45
C LEU A 4 -15.40 -5.29 4.60
N GLN A 5 -14.45 -5.98 5.25
CA GLN A 5 -13.47 -6.81 4.57
C GLN A 5 -14.13 -8.04 3.91
N ASN A 6 -15.09 -8.67 4.57
CA ASN A 6 -15.85 -9.79 4.00
C ASN A 6 -16.67 -9.34 2.77
N ARG A 7 -17.36 -8.20 2.90
CA ARG A 7 -18.13 -7.62 1.78
C ARG A 7 -17.26 -7.27 0.57
N LEU A 8 -16.03 -6.79 0.79
CA LEU A 8 -15.08 -6.51 -0.27
C LEU A 8 -14.51 -7.78 -0.94
N GLN A 9 -14.47 -8.91 -0.23
CA GLN A 9 -14.03 -10.20 -0.81
C GLN A 9 -15.10 -10.84 -1.67
N GLU A 10 -16.37 -10.68 -1.30
CA GLU A 10 -17.52 -11.22 -2.03
C GLU A 10 -17.92 -10.35 -3.22
N ALA A 11 -17.55 -9.06 -3.20
CA ALA A 11 -17.86 -8.12 -4.26
C ALA A 11 -17.20 -8.50 -5.60
N SER A 12 -18.00 -8.43 -6.66
CA SER A 12 -17.53 -8.52 -8.04
C SER A 12 -16.59 -7.36 -8.40
N LYS A 13 -15.83 -7.54 -9.48
CA LYS A 13 -14.92 -6.51 -9.99
C LYS A 13 -15.68 -5.21 -10.33
N GLU A 14 -16.88 -5.34 -10.89
CA GLU A 14 -17.77 -4.24 -11.22
C GLU A 14 -18.22 -3.50 -9.95
N GLU A 15 -18.64 -4.21 -8.91
CA GLU A 15 -19.02 -3.62 -7.62
C GLU A 15 -17.85 -2.91 -6.96
N LEU A 16 -16.65 -3.52 -6.95
CA LEU A 16 -15.43 -2.89 -6.43
C LEU A 16 -15.07 -1.62 -7.22
N SER A 17 -15.28 -1.63 -8.53
CA SER A 17 -15.04 -0.46 -9.39
C SER A 17 -16.05 0.67 -9.09
N GLN A 18 -17.33 0.34 -8.90
CA GLN A 18 -18.35 1.31 -8.51
C GLN A 18 -18.09 1.91 -7.14
N VAL A 19 -17.69 1.08 -6.17
CA VAL A 19 -17.27 1.55 -4.84
C VAL A 19 -16.11 2.51 -4.99
N LEU A 20 -15.05 2.15 -5.72
CA LEU A 20 -13.88 3.01 -5.93
C LEU A 20 -14.26 4.35 -6.56
N VAL A 21 -15.12 4.35 -7.58
CA VAL A 21 -15.63 5.58 -8.20
C VAL A 21 -16.39 6.45 -7.19
N ALA A 22 -17.23 5.83 -6.35
CA ALA A 22 -17.97 6.55 -5.32
C ALA A 22 -17.04 7.19 -4.28
N VAL A 23 -16.04 6.44 -3.76
CA VAL A 23 -15.11 7.00 -2.75
C VAL A 23 -14.18 8.05 -3.33
N CYS A 24 -13.78 7.92 -4.60
CA CYS A 24 -13.02 8.94 -5.32
C CYS A 24 -13.85 10.20 -5.66
N GLY A 25 -15.13 10.25 -5.30
CA GLY A 25 -15.90 11.50 -5.25
C GLY A 25 -15.33 12.49 -4.21
N HIS A 26 -14.62 12.00 -3.20
CA HIS A 26 -13.92 12.83 -2.21
C HIS A 26 -12.50 13.17 -2.70
N ALA A 27 -12.18 14.47 -2.79
CA ALA A 27 -10.92 14.95 -3.37
C ALA A 27 -9.67 14.35 -2.70
N THR A 28 -9.61 14.32 -1.37
CA THR A 28 -8.49 13.76 -0.62
C THR A 28 -8.31 12.27 -0.85
N THR A 29 -9.40 11.53 -0.94
CA THR A 29 -9.39 10.09 -1.25
C THR A 29 -8.92 9.83 -2.67
N ARG A 30 -9.41 10.63 -3.63
CA ARG A 30 -9.00 10.56 -5.03
C ARG A 30 -7.49 10.78 -5.19
N ASP A 31 -6.96 11.86 -4.60
CA ASP A 31 -5.54 12.19 -4.70
C ASP A 31 -4.65 11.06 -4.13
N HIS A 32 -5.11 10.42 -3.05
CA HIS A 32 -4.42 9.26 -2.48
C HIS A 32 -4.48 8.03 -3.41
N VAL A 33 -5.65 7.72 -3.97
CA VAL A 33 -5.83 6.60 -4.91
C VAL A 33 -4.98 6.81 -6.16
N GLU A 34 -4.97 8.00 -6.75
CA GLU A 34 -4.14 8.35 -7.91
C GLU A 34 -2.66 8.16 -7.62
N SER A 35 -2.16 8.66 -6.48
CA SER A 35 -0.77 8.46 -6.04
C SER A 35 -0.37 6.98 -5.93
N VAL A 36 -1.27 6.14 -5.41
CA VAL A 36 -1.03 4.69 -5.33
C VAL A 36 -1.03 4.06 -6.72
N LEU A 37 -1.93 4.45 -7.61
CA LEU A 37 -1.99 3.94 -8.99
C LEU A 37 -0.76 4.36 -9.80
N ASP A 38 -0.34 5.62 -9.71
CA ASP A 38 0.86 6.15 -10.36
C ASP A 38 2.09 5.37 -9.93
N TYR A 39 2.24 5.11 -8.62
CA TYR A 39 3.33 4.28 -8.13
C TYR A 39 3.29 2.87 -8.76
N LEU A 40 2.11 2.24 -8.82
CA LEU A 40 1.98 0.91 -9.39
C LEU A 40 2.36 0.90 -10.88
N ASP A 41 1.96 1.93 -11.63
CA ASP A 41 2.27 2.07 -13.04
C ASP A 41 3.75 2.36 -13.29
N ASP A 42 4.38 3.21 -12.48
CA ASP A 42 5.83 3.44 -12.53
C ASP A 42 6.62 2.15 -12.22
N LYS A 43 6.14 1.33 -11.28
CA LYS A 43 6.75 0.02 -11.02
C LYS A 43 6.53 -0.98 -12.17
N LYS A 44 5.41 -0.92 -12.89
CA LYS A 44 5.20 -1.71 -14.12
C LYS A 44 6.11 -1.25 -15.26
N LYS A 45 6.28 0.07 -15.45
CA LYS A 45 7.17 0.66 -16.47
C LYS A 45 8.62 0.27 -16.22
N THR A 46 9.14 0.49 -15.02
CA THR A 46 10.50 0.09 -14.63
C THR A 46 10.75 -1.42 -14.74
N ALA A 47 9.72 -2.26 -14.52
CA ALA A 47 9.83 -3.69 -14.76
C ALA A 47 9.98 -4.02 -16.25
N THR A 48 9.23 -3.34 -17.11
CA THR A 48 9.30 -3.47 -18.57
C THR A 48 10.67 -3.02 -19.08
N GLU A 49 11.19 -1.89 -18.60
CA GLU A 49 12.51 -1.36 -18.95
C GLU A 49 13.67 -2.26 -18.47
N ALA A 50 13.57 -2.84 -17.26
CA ALA A 50 14.56 -3.79 -16.79
C ALA A 50 14.57 -5.09 -17.61
N ALA A 51 13.42 -5.52 -18.13
CA ALA A 51 13.30 -6.69 -18.99
C ALA A 51 13.87 -6.42 -20.39
N THR A 52 13.61 -5.24 -20.98
CA THR A 52 14.18 -4.84 -22.27
C THR A 52 15.70 -4.65 -22.18
N ASN A 53 16.21 -4.00 -21.13
CA ASN A 53 17.65 -3.81 -20.93
C ASN A 53 18.41 -5.14 -20.71
N ARG A 54 17.80 -6.13 -20.06
CA ARG A 54 18.39 -7.48 -19.98
C ARG A 54 18.44 -8.18 -21.33
N ARG A 55 17.45 -7.94 -22.20
CA ARG A 55 17.37 -8.54 -23.54
C ARG A 55 18.39 -7.93 -24.49
N THR A 56 18.54 -6.61 -24.49
CA THR A 56 19.55 -5.91 -25.31
C THR A 56 20.96 -6.26 -24.86
N ARG A 57 21.23 -6.36 -23.55
CA ARG A 57 22.55 -6.78 -23.04
C ARG A 57 22.92 -8.22 -23.44
N ARG A 58 21.95 -9.13 -23.50
CA ARG A 58 22.16 -10.51 -23.99
C ARG A 58 22.34 -10.61 -25.50
N GLN A 59 21.75 -9.70 -26.26
CA GLN A 59 21.97 -9.60 -27.71
C GLN A 59 23.33 -8.99 -28.04
N SER A 60 23.78 -7.99 -27.27
CA SER A 60 25.09 -7.35 -27.44
C SER A 60 26.27 -8.30 -27.19
N THR A 61 26.15 -9.27 -26.27
CA THR A 61 27.21 -10.27 -26.03
C THR A 61 27.25 -11.41 -27.06
N ARG A 62 26.34 -11.43 -28.05
CA ARG A 62 26.24 -12.52 -29.05
C ARG A 62 26.40 -12.03 -30.49
N ALA A 63 26.78 -10.77 -30.70
CA ALA A 63 27.03 -10.20 -32.02
C ALA A 63 28.45 -10.55 -32.50
N SER A 64 28.69 -11.83 -32.75
CA SER A 64 29.74 -12.36 -33.62
C SER A 64 29.35 -13.79 -33.99
N SER A 65 28.28 -13.93 -34.78
CA SER A 65 27.96 -15.09 -35.64
C SER A 65 26.62 -14.83 -36.34
N GLU A 66 26.54 -15.22 -37.60
CA GLU A 66 25.59 -14.80 -38.63
C GLU A 66 24.11 -15.22 -38.43
N ALA A 67 23.26 -14.49 -39.16
CA ALA A 67 21.92 -14.78 -39.65
C ALA A 67 21.15 -16.03 -39.15
N SER A 68 19.93 -15.81 -38.62
CA SER A 68 18.69 -16.30 -39.24
C SER A 68 17.42 -16.02 -38.42
N GLN A 69 16.35 -15.91 -39.19
CA GLN A 69 14.93 -15.73 -38.90
C GLN A 69 14.38 -16.31 -37.58
N GLY A 70 13.44 -15.59 -36.99
CA GLY A 70 12.57 -16.10 -35.94
C GLY A 70 12.01 -15.00 -35.05
N SER A 71 11.08 -14.20 -35.57
CA SER A 71 10.27 -13.28 -34.75
C SER A 71 9.25 -14.09 -33.94
N ASN A 72 9.74 -14.85 -32.97
CA ASN A 72 8.91 -15.29 -31.85
C ASN A 72 8.93 -14.14 -30.85
N GLN A 73 7.86 -13.35 -30.82
CA GLN A 73 7.53 -12.48 -29.70
C GLN A 73 7.38 -13.37 -28.46
N ALA A 74 8.50 -13.64 -27.79
CA ALA A 74 8.49 -14.15 -26.43
C ALA A 74 7.84 -13.06 -25.58
N VAL A 75 6.55 -13.28 -25.27
CA VAL A 75 5.78 -12.50 -24.30
C VAL A 75 6.68 -12.31 -23.07
N PRO A 76 6.99 -11.07 -22.68
CA PRO A 76 7.89 -10.83 -21.57
C PRO A 76 7.29 -11.50 -20.34
N LYS A 77 7.98 -12.51 -19.80
CA LYS A 77 7.64 -13.09 -18.49
C LYS A 77 7.61 -11.95 -17.50
N THR A 78 6.43 -11.47 -17.17
CA THR A 78 6.19 -10.48 -16.14
C THR A 78 6.80 -11.03 -14.87
N VAL A 79 7.92 -10.44 -14.44
CA VAL A 79 8.45 -10.69 -13.10
C VAL A 79 7.34 -10.22 -12.17
N LYS A 80 6.52 -11.15 -11.66
CA LYS A 80 5.56 -10.91 -10.58
C LYS A 80 6.37 -10.47 -9.37
N ARG A 81 6.74 -9.19 -9.32
CA ARG A 81 7.15 -8.54 -8.09
C ARG A 81 5.87 -8.43 -7.28
N THR A 82 5.78 -9.16 -6.17
CA THR A 82 4.69 -9.03 -5.22
C THR A 82 4.82 -7.65 -4.58
N ILE A 83 4.25 -6.64 -5.24
CA ILE A 83 4.08 -5.30 -4.66
C ILE A 83 3.02 -5.46 -3.58
N LYS A 84 3.34 -5.04 -2.36
CA LYS A 84 2.44 -5.07 -1.21
C LYS A 84 2.23 -3.65 -0.70
N MET A 85 1.09 -3.39 -0.09
CA MET A 85 0.86 -2.15 0.66
C MET A 85 1.38 -2.32 2.08
N CYS A 86 2.08 -1.31 2.61
CA CYS A 86 2.51 -1.31 4.00
C CYS A 86 1.37 -0.81 4.90
N LYS A 87 0.99 -1.56 5.94
CA LYS A 87 -0.05 -1.13 6.90
C LYS A 87 0.41 -0.04 7.88
N LEU A 88 1.72 0.25 7.96
CA LEU A 88 2.28 1.22 8.91
C LEU A 88 2.51 2.59 8.30
N CYS A 89 2.97 2.64 7.05
CA CYS A 89 3.28 3.88 6.36
C CYS A 89 2.38 4.13 5.14
N GLU A 90 1.45 3.22 4.88
CA GLU A 90 0.45 3.29 3.79
C GLU A 90 1.07 3.46 2.41
N LYS A 91 2.36 3.12 2.27
CA LYS A 91 3.09 3.17 1.01
C LYS A 91 3.26 1.78 0.40
N PRO A 92 3.17 1.66 -0.92
CA PRO A 92 3.50 0.42 -1.62
C PRO A 92 5.00 0.14 -1.53
N TYR A 93 5.35 -1.15 -1.46
CA TYR A 93 6.73 -1.61 -1.40
C TYR A 93 6.92 -2.95 -2.11
N ILE A 94 8.14 -3.20 -2.58
CA ILE A 94 8.56 -4.48 -3.16
C ILE A 94 9.08 -5.36 -2.04
N GLU A 95 8.47 -6.52 -1.82
CA GLU A 95 8.82 -7.41 -0.70
C GLU A 95 10.29 -7.83 -0.70
N LYS A 96 10.89 -8.04 -1.87
CA LYS A 96 12.31 -8.40 -2.02
C LYS A 96 13.27 -7.27 -1.67
N GLU A 97 12.80 -6.02 -1.69
CA GLU A 97 13.59 -4.81 -1.39
C GLU A 97 13.32 -4.30 0.04
N ASN A 98 12.56 -5.07 0.84
CA ASN A 98 12.15 -4.68 2.19
C ASN A 98 13.27 -4.94 3.21
N LEU A 99 14.07 -3.92 3.46
CA LEU A 99 15.16 -3.91 4.43
C LEU A 99 14.71 -3.31 5.77
N SER A 100 15.52 -3.47 6.81
CA SER A 100 15.21 -3.02 8.18
C SER A 100 15.04 -1.51 8.35
N LYS A 101 15.37 -0.71 7.33
CA LYS A 101 15.21 0.76 7.32
C LYS A 101 14.41 1.27 6.12
N SER A 102 13.64 0.40 5.47
CA SER A 102 12.86 0.75 4.27
C SER A 102 11.57 1.51 4.61
N CYS A 103 10.97 1.22 5.77
CA CYS A 103 9.74 1.86 6.23
C CYS A 103 10.04 2.94 7.26
N PHE A 104 9.41 4.10 7.10
CA PHE A 104 9.31 5.15 8.09
C PHE A 104 7.83 5.36 8.41
N SER A 105 7.45 5.26 9.68
CA SER A 105 6.06 5.35 10.12
C SER A 105 5.91 6.10 11.43
N HIS A 106 4.69 6.50 11.73
CA HIS A 106 4.31 7.04 13.04
C HIS A 106 3.44 6.01 13.76
N PRO A 107 3.81 5.56 14.98
CA PRO A 107 2.94 4.72 15.79
C PRO A 107 1.82 5.51 16.51
N GLY A 108 1.87 6.84 16.45
CA GLY A 108 0.86 7.72 17.05
C GLY A 108 -0.31 8.02 16.12
N HIS A 109 -1.24 8.83 16.63
CA HIS A 109 -2.40 9.36 15.91
C HIS A 109 -2.25 10.88 15.73
N TRP A 110 -3.05 11.45 14.83
CA TRP A 110 -3.07 12.89 14.62
C TRP A 110 -3.81 13.60 15.75
N LEU A 111 -3.19 14.67 16.25
CA LEU A 111 -3.79 15.63 17.16
C LEU A 111 -4.08 16.92 16.40
N LEU A 112 -5.16 17.60 16.77
CA LEU A 112 -5.59 18.89 16.26
C LEU A 112 -5.43 19.94 17.34
N GLU A 113 -4.82 21.07 17.00
CA GLU A 113 -4.82 22.27 17.83
C GLU A 113 -6.24 22.84 17.92
N CYS A 114 -6.71 22.99 19.15
CA CYS A 114 -7.99 23.57 19.49
C CYS A 114 -7.73 24.85 20.30
N GLU A 115 -8.41 25.93 19.95
CA GLU A 115 -8.35 27.20 20.67
C GLU A 115 -9.76 27.67 21.02
N LYS A 116 -10.01 27.92 22.30
CA LYS A 116 -11.28 28.44 22.79
C LYS A 116 -11.07 29.23 24.08
N ASP A 117 -11.72 30.39 24.19
CA ASP A 117 -11.68 31.24 25.40
C ASP A 117 -10.23 31.51 25.89
N ASP A 118 -9.33 31.87 24.96
CA ASP A 118 -7.88 32.09 25.18
C ASP A 118 -7.10 30.87 25.73
N HIS A 119 -7.68 29.66 25.64
CA HIS A 119 -7.02 28.41 25.99
C HIS A 119 -6.69 27.61 24.72
N VAL A 120 -5.44 27.13 24.63
CA VAL A 120 -4.95 26.29 23.53
C VAL A 120 -4.59 24.91 24.05
N TRP A 121 -5.09 23.87 23.39
CA TRP A 121 -4.77 22.47 23.69
C TRP A 121 -4.77 21.62 22.42
N PHE A 122 -4.33 20.36 22.55
CA PHE A 122 -4.36 19.39 21.47
C PHE A 122 -5.37 18.29 21.78
N GLU A 123 -6.32 18.09 20.88
CA GLU A 123 -7.34 17.03 20.95
C GLU A 123 -7.06 15.96 19.90
N ASP A 124 -7.47 14.71 20.14
CA ASP A 124 -7.42 13.66 19.11
C ASP A 124 -8.24 14.10 17.89
N LEU A 125 -7.65 14.03 16.70
CA LEU A 125 -8.31 14.49 15.47
C LEU A 125 -9.65 13.77 15.23
N ASP A 126 -9.74 12.50 15.61
CA ASP A 126 -10.97 11.68 15.48
C ASP A 126 -12.04 12.03 16.51
N LYS A 127 -11.69 12.75 17.58
CA LYS A 127 -12.59 13.20 18.66
C LYS A 127 -12.91 14.68 18.62
N ALA A 128 -12.10 15.46 17.89
CA ALA A 128 -12.27 16.90 17.78
C ALA A 128 -13.62 17.24 17.14
N THR A 129 -14.29 18.26 17.68
CA THR A 129 -15.60 18.72 17.20
C THR A 129 -15.50 19.34 15.81
N GLU A 130 -16.65 19.45 15.13
CA GLU A 130 -16.74 20.08 13.81
C GLU A 130 -16.26 21.54 13.81
N GLU A 131 -16.46 22.24 14.94
CA GLU A 131 -15.96 23.59 15.20
C GLU A 131 -14.45 23.71 14.94
N PHE A 132 -13.65 22.77 15.43
CA PHE A 132 -12.20 22.79 15.27
C PHE A 132 -11.75 22.14 13.95
N THR A 133 -12.37 21.02 13.56
CA THR A 133 -11.97 20.29 12.35
C THR A 133 -12.24 21.07 11.06
N SER A 134 -13.21 22.00 11.10
CA SER A 134 -13.52 22.92 9.99
C SER A 134 -12.49 24.03 9.81
N ASN A 135 -11.61 24.27 10.78
CA ASN A 135 -10.55 25.28 10.66
C ASN A 135 -9.39 24.74 9.80
N PRO A 136 -9.16 25.25 8.58
CA PRO A 136 -8.08 24.78 7.72
C PRO A 136 -6.69 25.18 8.21
N HIS A 137 -6.60 26.16 9.12
CA HIS A 137 -5.35 26.70 9.66
C HIS A 137 -4.95 26.05 10.99
N ALA A 138 -5.82 25.26 11.61
CA ALA A 138 -5.51 24.58 12.86
C ALA A 138 -4.31 23.64 12.68
N LEU A 139 -3.32 23.76 13.57
CA LEU A 139 -2.12 22.95 13.53
C LEU A 139 -2.48 21.47 13.76
N ARG A 140 -1.85 20.58 12.99
CA ARG A 140 -2.00 19.14 13.15
C ARG A 140 -0.66 18.51 13.41
N ILE A 141 -0.51 17.87 14.57
CA ILE A 141 0.74 17.23 14.98
C ILE A 141 0.53 15.75 15.25
N MET A 142 1.59 14.97 15.14
CA MET A 142 1.56 13.54 15.44
C MET A 142 1.85 13.29 16.93
N SER A 143 1.00 12.53 17.64
CA SER A 143 1.15 12.30 19.09
C SER A 143 2.45 11.59 19.50
N CYS A 144 3.10 10.86 18.59
CA CYS A 144 4.34 10.15 18.91
C CYS A 144 5.62 11.00 18.82
N CYS A 145 5.59 12.17 18.18
CA CYS A 145 6.82 12.96 17.96
C CYS A 145 6.58 14.45 17.69
N ASN A 146 5.34 14.93 17.80
CA ASN A 146 4.90 16.29 17.51
C ASN A 146 5.23 16.78 16.10
N ALA A 147 5.49 15.86 15.18
CA ALA A 147 5.69 16.20 13.78
C ALA A 147 4.43 16.80 13.16
N GLU A 148 4.57 17.92 12.47
CA GLU A 148 3.48 18.57 11.77
C GLU A 148 3.04 17.80 10.51
N LYS A 149 1.74 17.86 10.22
CA LYS A 149 1.16 17.25 9.02
C LYS A 149 1.78 17.83 7.76
N GLY A 150 2.32 16.95 6.91
CA GLY A 150 3.00 17.30 5.67
C GLY A 150 4.52 17.42 5.77
N PHE A 151 5.09 17.54 6.98
CA PHE A 151 6.53 17.75 7.17
C PHE A 151 7.29 16.50 7.63
N SER A 152 6.60 15.43 8.03
CA SER A 152 7.25 14.22 8.52
C SER A 152 7.09 13.00 7.63
N LYS A 153 8.19 12.23 7.53
CA LYS A 153 8.26 10.96 6.81
C LYS A 153 7.98 9.74 7.71
N GLY A 154 7.89 9.93 9.03
CA GLY A 154 7.81 8.89 10.05
C GLY A 154 8.94 8.99 11.08
N CYS A 155 8.63 8.84 12.37
CA CYS A 155 9.61 8.95 13.47
C CYS A 155 10.21 7.59 13.90
N VAL A 156 9.63 6.49 13.46
CA VAL A 156 10.16 5.13 13.69
C VAL A 156 10.55 4.53 12.35
N ASN A 157 11.70 3.88 12.30
CA ASN A 157 12.15 3.15 11.11
C ASN A 157 12.09 1.63 11.31
N GLY A 158 11.86 0.90 10.22
CA GLY A 158 11.70 -0.55 10.27
C GLY A 158 11.57 -1.18 8.90
N LYS A 159 11.18 -2.46 8.89
CA LYS A 159 10.67 -3.13 7.69
C LYS A 159 9.23 -2.70 7.43
N HIS A 160 8.84 -2.64 6.16
CA HIS A 160 7.43 -2.56 5.81
C HIS A 160 6.71 -3.80 6.31
N VAL A 161 5.47 -3.61 6.79
CA VAL A 161 4.60 -4.70 7.22
C VAL A 161 3.45 -4.78 6.24
N ALA A 162 3.29 -5.93 5.58
CA ALA A 162 2.24 -6.14 4.61
C ALA A 162 0.86 -5.88 5.25
N MET A 163 0.02 -5.13 4.55
CA MET A 163 -1.41 -5.15 4.77
C MET A 163 -1.90 -6.53 4.34
N VAL A 164 -2.22 -7.37 5.31
CA VAL A 164 -2.78 -8.70 5.07
C VAL A 164 -4.28 -8.54 5.06
N VAL A 165 -4.89 -8.81 3.92
CA VAL A 165 -6.33 -9.09 3.87
C VAL A 165 -6.44 -10.55 4.30
N GLU A 166 -6.79 -10.78 5.57
CA GLU A 166 -7.17 -12.11 6.04
C GLU A 166 -8.39 -12.56 5.23
N ALA A 167 -8.16 -13.39 4.22
CA ALA A 167 -9.19 -14.27 3.70
C ALA A 167 -9.34 -15.37 4.73
N GLN A 168 -10.50 -15.48 5.36
CA GLN A 168 -10.80 -16.64 6.19
C GLN A 168 -10.85 -17.85 5.25
N SER A 169 -9.73 -18.55 5.12
CA SER A 169 -9.73 -19.90 4.57
C SER A 169 -10.33 -20.81 5.64
N GLU A 170 -11.64 -21.06 5.57
CA GLU A 170 -12.25 -22.21 6.22
C GLU A 170 -11.67 -23.49 5.61
N ALA A 171 -10.59 -23.99 6.21
CA ALA A 171 -10.12 -25.36 6.00
C ALA A 171 -9.25 -25.80 7.17
N SER A 172 -9.85 -25.89 8.36
CA SER A 172 -9.25 -26.58 9.50
C SER A 172 -10.11 -27.80 9.85
N LYS A 173 -9.74 -28.92 9.24
CA LYS A 173 -9.67 -30.28 9.81
C LYS A 173 -10.77 -30.69 10.80
N SER A 174 -11.65 -31.56 10.32
CA SER A 174 -12.15 -32.70 11.10
C SER A 174 -11.71 -33.99 10.41
N ALA A 175 -10.46 -34.35 10.65
CA ALA A 175 -9.97 -35.72 10.51
C ALA A 175 -9.62 -36.19 11.93
N GLU A 176 -10.62 -36.69 12.66
CA GLU A 176 -10.37 -37.55 13.81
C GLU A 176 -10.16 -38.97 13.27
N GLU A 177 -8.90 -39.32 13.10
CA GLU A 177 -8.45 -40.71 13.10
C GLU A 177 -8.72 -41.28 14.50
N SER A 178 -9.84 -41.98 14.67
CA SER A 178 -10.03 -42.94 15.74
C SER A 178 -9.36 -44.25 15.30
N SER A 179 -8.07 -44.39 15.60
CA SER A 179 -7.38 -45.68 15.61
C SER A 179 -6.84 -45.94 17.02
N SER A 180 -7.50 -46.83 17.75
CA SER A 180 -6.88 -47.57 18.84
C SER A 180 -7.67 -48.86 19.04
N ASP A 181 -7.22 -49.90 18.34
CA ASP A 181 -7.42 -51.29 18.73
C ASP A 181 -6.53 -51.59 19.94
N ASN A 182 -7.14 -52.01 21.05
CA ASN A 182 -6.75 -53.15 21.88
C ASN A 182 -7.77 -53.38 22.99
#